data_AF-A0A5C9ED66-F1
#
_entry.id   AF-A0A5C9ED66-F1
#
_cell.length_a   1.000
_cell.length_b   1.000
_cell.length_c   1.000
_cell.angle_alpha   90.00
_cell.angle_beta   90.00
_cell.angle_gamma   90.00
#
_symmetry.space_group_name_H-M   'P 1'
#
loop_
_entity.id
_entity.type
_entity.pdbx_description
1 polymer ?
#
loop_
_entity_poly.entity_id
_entity_poly.type
_entity_poly.pdbx_seq_one_letter_code
_entity_poly.pdbx_strand_id
1 'polypeptide(L)'
;MSIIDLFAFPHFWMMIGLISSLTVALLTVAFHKPQQWFLVHRVFVGIALVFGIIGVIILFRLHLTLLHAILGLIGLILLVLSATGGFIAKKKTDPQLRSGHIWFGRVLYIYFLIVIIIGIFTFL
;
A
#
# COMPACT_ATOMS: atom_id res chain seq x y z
N MET A 1 -7.61 21.95 9.51
CA MET A 1 -7.66 21.48 10.92
C MET A 1 -6.27 21.65 11.51
N SER A 2 -6.07 21.57 12.83
CA SER A 2 -4.71 21.57 13.36
C SER A 2 -4.01 20.25 12.95
N ILE A 3 -2.69 20.25 12.79
CA ILE A 3 -1.95 19.02 12.47
C ILE A 3 -2.12 17.94 13.56
N ILE A 4 -2.45 18.36 14.78
CA ILE A 4 -2.72 17.47 15.93
C ILE A 4 -3.99 16.65 15.67
N ASP A 5 -5.00 17.25 15.05
CA ASP A 5 -6.25 16.57 14.73
C ASP A 5 -6.04 15.42 13.73
N LEU A 6 -5.04 15.53 12.84
CA LEU A 6 -4.68 14.47 11.89
C LEU A 6 -4.33 13.16 12.61
N PHE A 7 -3.58 13.26 13.72
CA PHE A 7 -3.19 12.12 14.54
C PHE A 7 -4.33 11.54 15.38
N ALA A 8 -5.45 12.26 15.53
CA ALA A 8 -6.63 11.73 16.19
C ALA A 8 -7.46 10.82 15.26
N PHE A 9 -7.24 10.85 13.94
CA PHE A 9 -8.00 10.05 12.99
C PHE A 9 -7.44 8.63 12.85
N PRO A 10 -8.22 7.57 13.21
CA PRO A 10 -7.73 6.20 13.09
C PRO A 10 -7.43 5.80 11.63
N HIS A 11 -8.12 6.38 10.65
CA HIS A 11 -7.85 6.19 9.23
C HIS A 11 -6.40 6.56 8.87
N PHE A 12 -5.87 7.67 9.40
CA PHE A 12 -4.51 8.13 9.13
C PHE A 12 -3.48 7.08 9.58
N TRP A 13 -3.63 6.53 10.79
CA TRP A 13 -2.76 5.48 11.30
C TRP A 13 -2.80 4.19 10.47
N MET A 14 -3.97 3.81 9.97
CA MET A 14 -4.08 2.67 9.05
C MET A 14 -3.31 2.92 7.75
N MET A 15 -3.38 4.13 7.18
CA MET A 15 -2.63 4.47 5.97
C MET A 15 -1.11 4.49 6.21
N ILE A 16 -0.65 4.99 7.37
CA ILE A 16 0.76 4.91 7.77
C ILE A 16 1.20 3.45 7.93
N GLY A 17 0.37 2.60 8.54
CA GLY A 17 0.60 1.16 8.66
C GLY A 17 0.73 0.46 7.31
N LEU A 18 -0.13 0.81 6.35
CA LEU A 18 -0.04 0.33 4.96
C LEU A 18 1.30 0.70 4.32
N ILE A 19 1.68 1.99 4.33
CA ILE A 19 2.94 2.44 3.72
C ILE A 19 4.16 1.83 4.41
N SER A 20 4.16 1.78 5.73
CA SER A 20 5.27 1.20 6.50
C SER A 20 5.45 -0.28 6.15
N SER A 21 4.35 -1.03 6.06
CA SER A 21 4.36 -2.44 5.69
C SER A 21 4.84 -2.65 4.24
N LEU A 22 4.37 -1.84 3.29
CA LEU A 22 4.88 -1.88 1.90
C LEU A 22 6.36 -1.54 1.83
N THR A 23 6.83 -0.58 2.62
CA THR A 23 8.24 -0.19 2.68
C THR A 23 9.08 -1.39 3.11
N VAL A 24 8.73 -2.07 4.21
CA VAL A 24 9.43 -3.27 4.67
C VAL A 24 9.40 -4.39 3.62
N ALA A 25 8.24 -4.60 2.98
CA ALA A 25 8.08 -5.60 1.92
C ALA A 25 9.03 -5.33 0.73
N LEU A 26 9.20 -4.08 0.33
CA LEU A 26 10.11 -3.68 -0.77
C LEU A 26 11.58 -3.75 -0.35
N LEU A 27 11.92 -3.25 0.83
CA LEU A 27 13.29 -3.26 1.36
C LEU A 27 13.83 -4.69 1.49
N THR A 28 12.97 -5.62 1.91
CA THR A 28 13.31 -7.06 2.01
C THR A 28 13.79 -7.63 0.66
N VAL A 29 13.18 -7.19 -0.44
CA VAL A 29 13.55 -7.64 -1.80
C VAL A 29 14.77 -6.90 -2.33
N ALA A 30 14.91 -5.61 -2.00
CA ALA A 30 15.95 -4.74 -2.52
C ALA A 30 17.33 -4.98 -1.88
N PHE A 31 17.41 -5.15 -0.55
CA PHE A 31 18.69 -5.06 0.16
C PHE A 31 19.25 -6.38 0.68
N HIS A 32 18.41 -7.27 1.22
CA HIS A 32 18.93 -8.34 2.08
C HIS A 32 18.58 -9.76 1.64
N LYS A 33 17.56 -9.95 0.78
CA LYS A 33 17.05 -11.26 0.29
C LYS A 33 17.38 -12.45 1.23
N PRO A 34 16.98 -12.39 2.52
CA PRO A 34 17.26 -13.46 3.49
C PRO A 34 16.68 -14.80 3.01
N GLN A 35 17.08 -15.92 3.63
CA GLN A 35 16.65 -17.27 3.20
C GLN A 35 15.12 -17.42 3.03
N GLN A 36 14.33 -16.64 3.77
CA GLN A 36 12.86 -16.61 3.69
C GLN A 36 12.29 -15.26 3.18
N TRP A 37 13.05 -14.49 2.40
CA TRP A 37 12.67 -13.15 1.94
C TRP A 37 11.29 -13.09 1.27
N PHE A 38 10.93 -14.14 0.53
CA PHE A 38 9.65 -14.20 -0.16
C PHE A 38 8.47 -14.37 0.81
N LEU A 39 8.66 -15.11 1.91
CA LEU A 39 7.66 -15.24 2.96
C LEU A 39 7.45 -13.90 3.67
N VAL A 40 8.56 -13.25 4.08
CA VAL A 40 8.54 -11.94 4.72
C VAL A 40 7.84 -10.91 3.83
N HIS A 41 8.21 -10.83 2.55
CA HIS A 41 7.57 -9.95 1.58
C HIS A 41 6.05 -10.17 1.52
N ARG A 42 5.60 -11.43 1.40
CA ARG A 42 4.17 -11.75 1.34
C ARG A 42 3.43 -11.40 2.62
N VAL A 43 4.03 -11.65 3.78
CA VAL A 43 3.42 -11.31 5.08
C VAL A 43 3.21 -9.80 5.17
N PHE A 44 4.23 -9.00 4.87
CA PHE A 44 4.12 -7.55 4.92
C PHE A 44 3.18 -6.96 3.85
N VAL A 45 3.11 -7.54 2.64
CA VAL A 45 2.08 -7.17 1.65
C VAL A 45 0.68 -7.52 2.16
N GLY A 46 0.50 -8.67 2.81
CA GLY A 46 -0.76 -9.05 3.44
C GLY A 46 -1.18 -8.10 4.56
N ILE A 47 -0.24 -7.72 5.44
CA ILE A 47 -0.46 -6.72 6.48
C ILE A 47 -0.85 -5.37 5.87
N ALA A 48 -0.16 -4.94 4.80
CA ALA A 48 -0.50 -3.70 4.09
C ALA A 48 -1.93 -3.72 3.53
N LEU A 49 -2.36 -4.84 2.94
CA LEU A 49 -3.73 -5.03 2.46
C LEU A 49 -4.76 -4.95 3.60
N VAL A 50 -4.48 -5.60 4.73
CA VAL A 50 -5.35 -5.53 5.92
C VAL A 50 -5.49 -4.10 6.42
N PHE A 51 -4.39 -3.37 6.56
CA PHE A 51 -4.43 -1.96 6.93
C PHE A 51 -5.20 -1.11 5.92
N GLY A 52 -5.02 -1.35 4.61
CA GLY A 52 -5.77 -0.65 3.56
C GLY A 52 -7.28 -0.87 3.66
N ILE A 53 -7.71 -2.12 3.82
CA ILE A 53 -9.12 -2.48 3.95
C ILE A 53 -9.73 -1.88 5.23
N ILE A 54 -9.07 -2.04 6.38
CA ILE A 54 -9.53 -1.47 7.64
C ILE A 54 -9.61 0.05 7.54
N GLY A 55 -8.61 0.69 6.93
CA GLY A 55 -8.60 2.13 6.70
C GLY A 55 -9.80 2.60 5.88
N VAL A 56 -10.17 1.88 4.82
CA VAL A 56 -11.38 2.18 4.03
C VAL A 56 -12.67 1.93 4.83
N ILE A 57 -12.73 0.92 5.69
CA ILE A 57 -13.91 0.68 6.55
C ILE A 57 -14.08 1.80 7.59
N ILE A 58 -12.99 2.30 8.16
CA ILE A 58 -13.03 3.41 9.13
C ILE A 58 -13.46 4.73 8.46
N LEU A 59 -13.29 4.83 7.14
CA LEU A 59 -13.56 6.00 6.30
C LEU A 59 -15.04 6.41 6.26
N PHE A 60 -15.97 5.47 6.54
CA PHE A 60 -17.42 5.72 6.53
C PHE A 60 -17.88 6.88 7.44
N ARG A 61 -17.00 7.43 8.29
CA ARG A 61 -17.26 8.57 9.17
C ARG A 61 -16.54 9.87 8.78
N LEU A 62 -15.80 9.90 7.68
CA LEU A 62 -14.97 11.06 7.27
C LEU A 62 -15.50 11.74 6.01
N HIS A 63 -15.59 13.08 6.06
CA HIS A 63 -15.80 13.92 4.88
C HIS A 63 -14.49 14.08 4.11
N LEU A 64 -14.16 13.11 3.27
CA LEU A 64 -13.03 13.21 2.34
C LEU A 64 -13.44 13.95 1.07
N THR A 65 -12.47 14.58 0.42
CA THR A 65 -12.66 15.03 -0.96
C THR A 65 -12.89 13.82 -1.85
N LEU A 66 -13.87 13.92 -2.76
CA LEU A 66 -14.23 12.86 -3.69
C LEU A 66 -13.00 12.34 -4.46
N LEU A 67 -12.07 13.24 -4.81
CA LEU A 67 -10.83 12.90 -5.50
C LEU A 67 -9.92 11.98 -4.67
N HIS A 68 -9.61 12.33 -3.41
CA HIS A 68 -8.73 11.51 -2.57
C HIS A 68 -9.33 10.12 -2.33
N ALA A 69 -10.65 10.06 -2.09
CA ALA A 69 -11.35 8.79 -1.88
C ALA A 69 -11.26 7.87 -3.11
N ILE A 70 -11.48 8.41 -4.32
CA ILE A 70 -11.35 7.66 -5.58
C ILE A 70 -9.91 7.14 -5.76
N LEU A 71 -8.91 8.01 -5.54
CA LEU A 71 -7.52 7.63 -5.67
C LEU A 71 -7.11 6.53 -4.67
N GLY A 72 -7.55 6.64 -3.41
CA GLY A 72 -7.31 5.62 -2.39
C GLY A 72 -7.92 4.27 -2.76
N LEU A 73 -9.17 4.26 -3.25
CA LEU A 73 -9.85 3.05 -3.67
C LEU A 73 -9.16 2.39 -4.89
N ILE A 74 -8.80 3.18 -5.90
CA ILE A 74 -8.04 2.70 -7.07
C ILE A 74 -6.72 2.09 -6.61
N GLY A 75 -5.99 2.76 -5.72
CA GLY A 75 -4.74 2.25 -5.17
C GLY A 75 -4.91 0.88 -4.50
N LEU A 76 -5.96 0.71 -3.70
CA LEU A 76 -6.25 -0.55 -3.03
C LEU A 76 -6.58 -1.67 -4.02
N ILE A 77 -7.37 -1.38 -5.06
CA ILE A 77 -7.66 -2.34 -6.13
C ILE A 77 -6.36 -2.75 -6.84
N LEU A 78 -5.51 -1.79 -7.19
CA LEU A 78 -4.22 -2.06 -7.82
C LEU A 78 -3.29 -2.87 -6.90
N LEU A 79 -3.35 -2.67 -5.58
CA LEU A 79 -2.59 -3.48 -4.61
C LEU A 79 -3.06 -4.93 -4.57
N VAL A 80 -4.37 -5.18 -4.59
CA VAL A 80 -4.94 -6.53 -4.67
C VAL A 80 -4.53 -7.21 -5.99
N LEU A 81 -4.59 -6.48 -7.11
CA LEU A 81 -4.16 -6.98 -8.41
C LEU A 81 -2.65 -7.27 -8.43
N SER A 82 -1.83 -6.40 -7.84
CA SER A 82 -0.38 -6.59 -7.71
C SER A 82 -0.06 -7.85 -6.90
N ALA A 83 -0.71 -8.01 -5.74
CA ALA A 83 -0.51 -9.17 -4.88
C ALA A 83 -0.88 -10.47 -5.61
N THR A 84 -2.06 -10.50 -6.25
CA THR A 84 -2.52 -11.63 -7.07
C THR A 84 -1.58 -11.92 -8.23
N GLY A 85 -1.11 -10.89 -8.92
CA GLY A 85 -0.11 -10.99 -10.00
C GLY A 85 1.21 -11.57 -9.51
N GLY A 86 1.66 -11.22 -8.29
CA GLY A 86 2.86 -11.77 -7.67
C GLY A 86 2.77 -13.29 -7.42
N PHE A 87 1.58 -13.79 -7.04
CA PHE A 87 1.34 -15.23 -6.92
C PHE A 87 1.45 -15.96 -8.26
N ILE A 88 0.88 -15.37 -9.32
CA ILE A 88 0.90 -15.95 -10.67
C ILE A 88 2.33 -15.93 -11.23
N ALA A 89 3.04 -14.81 -11.08
CA ALA A 89 4.42 -14.65 -11.56
C ALA A 89 5.38 -15.65 -10.91
N LYS A 90 5.17 -15.97 -9.62
CA LYS A 90 5.93 -17.04 -8.94
C LYS A 90 5.74 -18.40 -9.62
N LYS A 91 4.51 -18.74 -10.01
CA LYS A 91 4.18 -20.06 -10.56
C LYS A 91 4.71 -20.26 -11.98
N LYS A 92 4.67 -19.21 -12.81
CA LYS A 92 5.05 -19.30 -14.23
C LYS A 92 6.57 -19.16 -14.48
N THR A 93 7.35 -18.72 -13.48
CA THR A 93 8.81 -18.48 -13.56
C THR A 93 9.28 -17.62 -14.74
N ASP A 94 8.38 -16.88 -15.39
CA ASP A 94 8.68 -16.00 -16.50
C ASP A 94 9.45 -14.75 -16.00
N PRO A 95 10.68 -14.50 -16.50
CA PRO A 95 11.48 -13.34 -16.12
C PRO A 95 10.79 -12.00 -16.43
N GLN A 96 10.02 -11.90 -17.51
CA GLN A 96 9.33 -10.68 -17.90
C GLN A 96 8.17 -10.37 -16.95
N LEU A 97 7.36 -11.38 -16.61
CA LEU A 97 6.29 -11.23 -15.61
C LEU A 97 6.84 -10.83 -14.25
N ARG A 98 7.98 -11.41 -13.84
CA ARG A 98 8.63 -11.06 -12.58
C ARG A 98 9.15 -9.63 -12.59
N SER A 99 9.80 -9.20 -13.68
CA SER A 99 10.28 -7.82 -13.83
C SER A 99 9.11 -6.82 -13.81
N GLY A 100 8.05 -7.12 -14.54
CA GLY A 100 6.82 -6.32 -14.56
C GLY A 100 6.17 -6.18 -13.19
N HIS A 101 6.07 -7.27 -12.42
CA HIS A 101 5.56 -7.23 -11.04
C HIS A 101 6.41 -6.33 -10.13
N ILE A 102 7.74 -6.41 -10.23
CA ILE A 102 8.64 -5.56 -9.43
C ILE A 102 8.45 -4.08 -9.79
N TRP A 103 8.40 -3.76 -11.09
CA TRP A 103 8.21 -2.39 -11.56
C TRP A 103 6.85 -1.83 -11.14
N PHE A 104 5.79 -2.61 -11.33
CA PHE A 104 4.44 -2.25 -10.92
C PHE A 104 4.34 -2.02 -9.42
N GLY A 105 4.96 -2.88 -8.60
CA GLY A 105 5.02 -2.70 -7.15
C GLY A 105 5.69 -1.40 -6.71
N ARG A 106 6.76 -0.97 -7.40
CA ARG A 106 7.43 0.32 -7.13
C ARG A 106 6.57 1.52 -7.50
N VAL A 107 5.95 1.50 -8.67
CA VAL A 107 5.02 2.56 -9.12
C VAL A 107 3.85 2.67 -8.16
N LEU A 108 3.28 1.53 -7.75
CA LEU A 108 2.18 1.50 -6.80
C LEU A 108 2.57 2.05 -5.43
N TYR A 109 3.78 1.78 -4.95
CA TYR A 109 4.28 2.37 -3.71
C TYR A 109 4.38 3.90 -3.79
N ILE A 110 4.95 4.43 -4.87
CA ILE A 110 5.02 5.88 -5.12
C ILE A 110 3.61 6.47 -5.20
N TYR A 111 2.68 5.77 -5.87
CA TYR A 111 1.28 6.17 -5.96
C TYR A 111 0.66 6.33 -4.55
N PHE A 112 0.82 5.35 -3.66
CA PHE A 112 0.29 5.47 -2.30
C PHE A 112 0.92 6.61 -1.50
N LEU A 113 2.22 6.88 -1.69
CA LEU A 113 2.86 8.05 -1.08
C LEU A 113 2.20 9.35 -1.53
N ILE A 114 1.94 9.50 -2.85
CA ILE A 114 1.23 10.66 -3.40
C ILE A 114 -0.17 10.77 -2.81
N VAL A 115 -0.92 9.66 -2.72
CA VAL A 115 -2.27 9.65 -2.15
C VAL A 115 -2.27 10.10 -0.69
N ILE A 116 -1.33 9.62 0.13
CA ILE A 116 -1.19 10.08 1.52
C ILE A 116 -0.88 11.58 1.57
N ILE A 117 0.04 12.06 0.75
CA ILE A 117 0.40 13.49 0.70
C ILE A 117 -0.83 14.34 0.36
N ILE A 118 -1.61 13.96 -0.67
CA ILE A 118 -2.87 14.62 -1.03
C ILE A 118 -3.87 14.57 0.14
N GLY A 119 -3.95 13.43 0.83
CA GLY A 119 -4.79 13.26 2.01
C GLY A 119 -4.42 14.26 3.10
N ILE A 120 -3.14 14.36 3.45
CA ILE A 120 -2.62 15.32 4.44
C ILE A 120 -2.98 16.76 4.04
N PHE A 121 -2.71 17.15 2.78
CA PHE A 121 -3.04 18.49 2.28
C PHE A 121 -4.54 18.80 2.23
N THR A 122 -5.40 17.78 2.18
CA THR A 122 -6.86 17.99 2.21
C THR A 122 -7.35 18.42 3.60
N PHE A 123 -6.59 18.11 4.67
CA PHE A 123 -6.98 18.40 6.06
C PHE A 123 -6.20 19.54 6.72
N LEU A 124 -5.10 19.99 6.12
CA LEU A 124 -4.36 21.19 6.53
C LEU A 124 -5.11 22.44 6.07
#